data_AF-A0A537Q9Z6-F1
#
_entry.id   AF-A0A537Q9Z6-F1
#
_cell.length_a   1.000
_cell.length_b   1.000
_cell.length_c   1.000
_cell.angle_alpha   90.00
_cell.angle_beta   90.00
_cell.angle_gamma   90.00
#
_symmetry.space_group_name_H-M   'P 1'
#
loop_
_entity.id
_entity.type
_entity.pdbx_description
1 polymer ?
#
loop_
_entity_poly.entity_id
_entity_poly.type
_entity_poly.pdbx_seq_one_letter_code
_entity_poly.pdbx_strand_id
1 'polypeptide(L)'
;MERPTGTQGAAGPEIVRDLSRLPPGAARTRERILEAARTGDLDKLLIVMQSNETLPVFSFGNEKDPIAFWKATYPASDGLETLAILIQVLETGFVHVHTGTPQEMYVWPYFAHVPLQRLTSEQKVELFRIVTGSDYKKMKEFGAYIFYRVGIAPDGTWHFFVAGD
;
A
#
# COMPACT_ATOMS: atom_id res chain seq x y z
N MET A 1 4.47 44.79 7.06
CA MET A 1 3.36 43.88 6.71
C MET A 1 3.97 42.49 6.63
N GLU A 2 4.01 41.80 7.76
CA GLU A 2 4.71 40.51 7.88
C GLU A 2 3.84 39.39 7.32
N ARG A 3 4.42 38.60 6.43
CA ARG A 3 3.82 37.39 5.85
C ARG A 3 4.02 36.26 6.88
N PRO A 4 2.98 35.52 7.32
CA PRO A 4 3.24 34.35 8.13
C PRO A 4 3.84 33.27 7.23
N THR A 5 5.15 33.05 7.38
CA THR A 5 5.83 31.83 7.00
C THR A 5 5.16 30.66 7.73
N GLY A 6 4.44 29.83 6.98
CA GLY A 6 3.92 28.57 7.49
C GLY A 6 5.08 27.65 7.86
N THR A 7 5.35 27.53 9.15
CA THR A 7 6.27 26.55 9.71
C THR A 7 5.70 25.15 9.48
N GLN A 8 6.07 24.49 8.38
CA GLN A 8 5.93 23.03 8.28
C GLN A 8 7.00 22.39 9.18
N GLY A 9 6.71 22.34 10.48
CA GLY A 9 7.58 21.74 11.49
C GLY A 9 7.27 20.26 11.69
N ALA A 10 8.27 19.41 11.46
CA ALA A 10 8.57 18.14 12.16
C ALA A 10 7.53 17.00 12.30
N ALA A 11 6.26 17.18 11.93
CA ALA A 11 5.26 16.11 11.96
C ALA A 11 5.26 15.35 10.62
N GLY A 12 5.25 14.01 10.66
CA GLY A 12 5.09 13.17 9.47
C GLY A 12 3.72 13.36 8.81
N PRO A 13 3.43 12.66 7.69
CA PRO A 13 2.13 12.74 7.05
C PRO A 13 1.01 12.30 8.01
N GLU A 14 -0.18 12.89 7.83
CA GLU A 14 -1.35 12.54 8.61
C GLU A 14 -1.73 11.07 8.39
N ILE A 15 -1.90 10.32 9.49
CA ILE A 15 -2.34 8.93 9.44
C ILE A 15 -3.87 8.91 9.42
N VAL A 16 -4.43 8.48 8.29
CA VAL A 16 -5.87 8.45 8.06
C VAL A 16 -6.40 7.02 8.16
N ARG A 17 -7.44 6.81 8.98
CA ARG A 17 -8.16 5.53 9.11
C ARG A 17 -9.59 5.60 8.57
N ASP A 18 -10.13 6.81 8.46
CA ASP A 18 -11.45 7.07 7.93
C ASP A 18 -11.44 6.99 6.41
N LEU A 19 -12.01 5.91 5.87
CA LEU A 19 -12.10 5.65 4.44
C LEU A 19 -13.00 6.64 3.70
N SER A 20 -13.91 7.34 4.38
CA SER A 20 -14.77 8.36 3.76
C SER A 20 -13.98 9.58 3.25
N ARG A 21 -12.72 9.71 3.69
CA ARG A 21 -11.79 10.74 3.22
C ARG A 21 -11.13 10.42 1.88
N LEU A 22 -11.34 9.22 1.34
CA LEU A 22 -10.87 8.90 0.01
C LEU A 22 -11.73 9.61 -1.05
N PRO A 23 -11.12 10.16 -2.10
CA PRO A 23 -11.87 10.65 -3.24
C PRO A 23 -12.58 9.48 -3.93
N PRO A 24 -13.71 9.73 -4.62
CA PRO A 24 -14.52 8.66 -5.21
C PRO A 24 -13.75 7.74 -6.16
N GLY A 25 -12.75 8.26 -6.89
CA GLY A 25 -11.88 7.46 -7.75
C GLY A 25 -11.08 6.42 -6.97
N ALA A 26 -10.29 6.87 -6.00
CA ALA A 26 -9.49 6.00 -5.13
C ALA A 26 -10.35 5.01 -4.34
N ALA A 27 -11.50 5.45 -3.81
CA ALA A 27 -12.43 4.58 -3.07
C ALA A 27 -12.94 3.42 -3.92
N ARG A 28 -13.43 3.70 -5.14
CA ARG A 28 -13.93 2.66 -6.07
C ARG A 28 -12.84 1.68 -6.47
N THR A 29 -11.63 2.16 -6.77
CA THR A 29 -10.52 1.26 -7.13
C THR A 29 -10.16 0.35 -5.96
N ARG A 30 -10.07 0.90 -4.75
CA ARG A 30 -9.84 0.09 -3.54
C ARG A 30 -10.92 -0.98 -3.36
N GLU A 31 -12.19 -0.64 -3.53
CA GLU A 31 -13.30 -1.60 -3.43
C GLU A 31 -13.18 -2.71 -4.48
N ARG A 32 -12.94 -2.37 -5.75
CA ARG A 32 -12.73 -3.36 -6.82
C ARG A 32 -11.56 -4.31 -6.54
N ILE A 33 -10.45 -3.79 -6.00
CA ILE A 33 -9.30 -4.60 -5.60
C ILE A 33 -9.72 -5.59 -4.50
N LEU A 34 -10.39 -5.12 -3.45
CA LEU A 34 -10.85 -5.96 -2.34
C LEU A 34 -11.86 -7.02 -2.79
N GLU A 35 -12.81 -6.65 -3.64
CA GLU A 35 -13.79 -7.59 -4.21
C GLU A 35 -13.09 -8.68 -5.02
N ALA A 36 -12.16 -8.31 -5.91
CA ALA A 36 -11.38 -9.27 -6.68
C ALA A 36 -10.56 -10.19 -5.76
N ALA A 37 -9.82 -9.63 -4.81
CA ALA A 37 -8.97 -10.41 -3.91
C ALA A 37 -9.77 -11.40 -3.05
N ARG A 38 -10.96 -11.01 -2.56
CA ARG A 38 -11.84 -11.87 -1.74
C ARG A 38 -12.37 -13.10 -2.48
N THR A 39 -12.34 -13.10 -3.81
CA THR A 39 -12.78 -14.25 -4.60
C THR A 39 -11.76 -15.40 -4.60
N GLY A 40 -10.50 -15.13 -4.24
CA GLY A 40 -9.42 -16.12 -4.37
C GLY A 40 -9.00 -16.39 -5.82
N ASP A 41 -9.35 -15.50 -6.75
CA ASP A 41 -9.08 -15.65 -8.18
C ASP A 41 -8.08 -14.59 -8.65
N LEU A 42 -6.85 -15.03 -8.98
CA LEU A 42 -5.77 -14.16 -9.44
C LEU A 42 -6.12 -13.47 -10.77
N ASP A 43 -6.89 -14.12 -11.65
CA ASP A 43 -7.30 -13.54 -12.93
C ASP A 43 -8.25 -12.35 -12.71
N LYS A 44 -9.14 -12.44 -11.71
CA LYS A 44 -10.00 -11.30 -11.35
C LYS A 44 -9.20 -10.11 -10.85
N LEU A 45 -8.13 -10.33 -10.09
CA LEU A 45 -7.25 -9.24 -9.69
C LEU A 45 -6.51 -8.64 -10.90
N LEU A 46 -6.04 -9.49 -11.82
CA LEU A 46 -5.38 -9.05 -13.04
C LEU A 46 -6.31 -8.19 -13.91
N ILE A 47 -7.59 -8.53 -14.02
CA ILE A 47 -8.59 -7.71 -14.73
C ILE A 47 -8.71 -6.31 -14.10
N VAL A 48 -8.63 -6.19 -12.77
CA VAL A 48 -8.62 -4.88 -12.10
C VAL A 48 -7.35 -4.09 -12.45
N MET A 49 -6.18 -4.73 -12.43
CA MET A 49 -4.92 -4.10 -12.83
C MET A 49 -4.95 -3.61 -14.28
N GLN A 50 -5.52 -4.41 -15.19
CA GLN A 50 -5.63 -4.12 -16.62
C GLN A 50 -6.67 -3.04 -16.96
N SER A 51 -7.45 -2.57 -15.97
CA SER A 51 -8.37 -1.44 -16.19
C SER A 51 -7.68 -0.08 -16.19
N ASN A 52 -6.40 -0.02 -15.79
CA ASN A 52 -5.55 1.13 -16.01
C ASN A 52 -5.02 1.16 -17.45
N GLU A 53 -4.57 2.33 -17.91
CA GLU A 53 -3.82 2.45 -19.18
C GLU A 53 -2.51 1.63 -19.15
N THR A 54 -1.82 1.64 -18.01
CA THR A 54 -0.61 0.85 -17.76
C THR A 54 -0.78 -0.02 -16.52
N LEU A 55 -0.26 -1.25 -16.57
CA LEU A 55 -0.25 -2.13 -15.40
C LEU A 55 0.41 -1.42 -14.20
N PRO A 56 -0.17 -1.51 -12.99
CA PRO A 56 0.49 -1.10 -11.76
C PRO A 56 1.83 -1.83 -11.62
N VAL A 57 2.82 -1.15 -11.03
CA VAL A 57 4.08 -1.80 -10.67
C VAL A 57 3.80 -2.87 -9.63
N PHE A 58 4.25 -4.10 -9.87
CA PHE A 58 4.05 -5.24 -8.97
C PHE A 58 5.35 -5.92 -8.53
N SER A 59 6.46 -5.59 -9.17
CA SER A 59 7.82 -5.99 -8.78
C SER A 59 8.83 -4.89 -9.12
N PHE A 60 10.03 -4.96 -8.54
CA PHE A 60 11.18 -4.11 -8.93
C PHE A 60 12.08 -4.77 -9.99
N GLY A 61 11.77 -6.01 -10.38
CA GLY A 61 12.50 -6.74 -11.41
C GLY A 61 11.96 -6.43 -12.81
N ASN A 62 12.26 -7.34 -13.74
CA ASN A 62 11.84 -7.23 -15.14
C ASN A 62 10.64 -8.11 -15.48
N GLU A 63 9.91 -8.55 -14.45
CA GLU A 63 8.73 -9.40 -14.62
C GLU A 63 7.62 -8.65 -15.36
N LYS A 64 6.90 -9.35 -16.23
CA LYS A 64 5.82 -8.78 -17.05
C LYS A 64 4.45 -9.41 -16.78
N ASP A 65 4.45 -10.53 -16.05
CA ASP A 65 3.27 -11.31 -15.73
C ASP A 65 3.08 -11.32 -14.20
N PRO A 66 2.10 -10.56 -13.67
CA PRO A 66 1.82 -10.53 -12.24
C PRO A 66 1.45 -11.90 -11.66
N ILE A 67 0.68 -12.70 -12.40
CA ILE A 67 0.20 -14.00 -11.92
C ILE A 67 1.38 -14.96 -11.80
N ALA A 68 2.23 -15.04 -12.83
CA ALA A 68 3.42 -15.87 -12.79
C ALA A 68 4.37 -15.44 -11.67
N PHE A 69 4.54 -14.13 -11.46
CA PHE A 69 5.35 -13.59 -10.38
C PHE A 69 4.82 -14.01 -9.01
N TRP A 70 3.54 -13.79 -8.71
CA TRP A 70 2.97 -14.13 -7.40
C TRP A 70 2.93 -15.63 -7.12
N LYS A 71 2.71 -16.47 -8.14
CA LYS A 71 2.84 -17.93 -8.01
C LYS A 71 4.27 -18.35 -7.68
N ALA A 72 5.27 -17.71 -8.29
CA ALA A 72 6.67 -17.96 -7.97
C ALA A 72 7.06 -17.45 -6.57
N THR A 73 6.49 -16.33 -6.12
CA THR A 73 6.71 -15.79 -4.77
C THR A 73 6.05 -16.65 -3.69
N TYR A 74 4.84 -17.15 -3.94
CA TYR A 74 4.06 -17.94 -2.98
C TYR A 74 3.65 -19.31 -3.56
N PRO A 75 4.62 -20.21 -3.82
CA PRO A 75 4.35 -21.47 -4.50
C PRO A 75 3.49 -22.43 -3.69
N ALA A 76 3.58 -22.39 -2.35
CA ALA A 76 2.81 -23.27 -1.48
C ALA A 76 1.30 -22.97 -1.50
N SER A 77 0.91 -21.76 -1.87
CA SER A 77 -0.48 -21.33 -1.96
C SER A 77 -0.94 -21.06 -3.40
N ASP A 78 -0.12 -21.42 -4.40
CA ASP A 78 -0.35 -21.07 -5.81
C ASP A 78 -0.66 -19.57 -6.01
N GLY A 79 0.03 -18.70 -5.26
CA GLY A 79 -0.13 -17.25 -5.32
C GLY A 79 -1.27 -16.67 -4.46
N LEU A 80 -2.13 -17.50 -3.86
CA LEU A 80 -3.30 -17.00 -3.10
C LEU A 80 -2.93 -16.16 -1.88
N GLU A 81 -1.77 -16.40 -1.29
CA GLU A 81 -1.26 -15.59 -0.17
C GLU A 81 -1.10 -14.10 -0.54
N THR A 82 -0.81 -13.80 -1.81
CA THR A 82 -0.76 -12.42 -2.30
C THR A 82 -2.10 -11.70 -2.16
N LEU A 83 -3.22 -12.39 -2.45
CA LEU A 83 -4.55 -11.81 -2.33
C LEU A 83 -4.89 -11.49 -0.87
N ALA A 84 -4.52 -12.39 0.05
CA ALA A 84 -4.69 -12.18 1.48
C ALA A 84 -3.87 -10.98 1.97
N ILE A 85 -2.60 -10.88 1.57
CA ILE A 85 -1.72 -9.75 1.91
C ILE A 85 -2.29 -8.44 1.38
N LEU A 86 -2.77 -8.41 0.13
CA LEU A 86 -3.36 -7.22 -0.47
C LEU A 86 -4.58 -6.72 0.32
N ILE A 87 -5.46 -7.62 0.75
CA ILE A 87 -6.60 -7.30 1.61
C ILE A 87 -6.11 -6.71 2.93
N GLN A 88 -5.20 -7.40 3.61
CA GLN A 88 -4.65 -6.99 4.91
C GLN A 88 -4.01 -5.59 4.84
N VAL A 89 -3.25 -5.31 3.79
CA VAL A 89 -2.63 -4.00 3.54
C VAL A 89 -3.70 -2.92 3.35
N LEU A 90 -4.70 -3.16 2.50
CA LEU A 90 -5.76 -2.19 2.21
C LEU A 90 -6.73 -1.96 3.38
N GLU A 91 -6.77 -2.85 4.36
CA GLU A 91 -7.54 -2.71 5.61
C GLU A 91 -6.82 -1.88 6.68
N THR A 92 -5.55 -1.53 6.46
CA THR A 92 -4.81 -0.63 7.35
C THR A 92 -5.16 0.84 7.13
N GLY A 93 -4.63 1.72 8.00
CA GLY A 93 -4.63 3.16 7.74
C GLY A 93 -3.69 3.55 6.60
N PHE A 94 -3.96 4.69 5.98
CA PHE A 94 -3.19 5.23 4.87
C PHE A 94 -2.66 6.64 5.17
N VAL A 95 -1.80 7.11 4.28
CA VAL A 95 -1.36 8.51 4.23
C VAL A 95 -1.75 9.12 2.89
N HIS A 96 -2.02 10.41 2.89
CA HIS A 96 -2.14 11.21 1.69
C HIS A 96 -0.82 11.97 1.48
N VAL A 97 -0.12 11.70 0.38
CA VAL A 97 1.21 12.24 0.10
C VAL A 97 1.23 13.03 -1.20
N HIS A 98 2.19 13.94 -1.32
CA HIS A 98 2.44 14.75 -2.53
C HIS A 98 1.21 15.55 -3.02
N THR A 99 0.36 16.02 -2.09
CA THR A 99 -0.86 16.76 -2.39
C THR A 99 -0.58 17.99 -3.27
N GLY A 100 -1.35 18.12 -4.35
CA GLY A 100 -1.23 19.21 -5.33
C GLY A 100 -0.10 19.02 -6.35
N THR A 101 0.56 17.85 -6.40
CA THR A 101 1.54 17.52 -7.44
C THR A 101 1.04 16.38 -8.34
N PRO A 102 1.67 16.16 -9.50
CA PRO A 102 1.35 15.00 -10.35
C PRO A 102 1.62 13.63 -9.69
N GLN A 103 2.24 13.59 -8.51
CA GLN A 103 2.54 12.39 -7.74
C GLN A 103 1.60 12.21 -6.53
N GLU A 104 0.52 13.00 -6.47
CA GLU A 104 -0.49 12.91 -5.40
C GLU A 104 -1.03 11.49 -5.27
N MET A 105 -0.98 10.93 -4.06
CA MET A 105 -1.27 9.52 -3.85
C MET A 105 -1.76 9.20 -2.44
N TYR A 106 -2.65 8.21 -2.39
CA TYR A 106 -3.06 7.53 -1.15
C TYR A 106 -2.28 6.23 -1.02
N VAL A 107 -1.53 6.09 0.07
CA VAL A 107 -0.60 4.96 0.26
C VAL A 107 -0.94 4.14 1.50
N TRP A 108 -1.09 2.84 1.31
CA TRP A 108 -1.26 1.83 2.35
C TRP A 108 -0.02 0.92 2.45
N PRO A 109 0.34 0.45 3.65
CA PRO A 109 -0.04 1.05 4.93
C PRO A 109 0.71 2.36 5.14
N TYR A 110 0.24 3.20 6.08
CA TYR A 110 0.96 4.41 6.48
C TYR A 110 2.40 4.15 6.96
N PHE A 111 2.74 2.92 7.38
CA PHE A 111 4.10 2.52 7.78
C PHE A 111 5.13 2.73 6.67
N ALA A 112 4.72 2.75 5.39
CA ALA A 112 5.60 3.07 4.27
C ALA A 112 6.15 4.51 4.33
N HIS A 113 5.52 5.40 5.11
CA HIS A 113 5.87 6.82 5.23
C HIS A 113 6.09 7.29 6.67
N VAL A 114 5.93 6.41 7.66
CA VAL A 114 6.14 6.71 9.09
C VAL A 114 7.31 5.88 9.61
N PRO A 115 8.38 6.51 10.14
CA PRO A 115 9.53 5.77 10.67
C PRO A 115 9.12 4.77 11.76
N LEU A 116 9.54 3.52 11.64
CA LEU A 116 9.16 2.43 12.56
C LEU A 116 9.52 2.72 14.03
N GLN A 117 10.61 3.46 14.26
CA GLN A 117 11.05 3.91 15.59
C GLN A 117 10.05 4.87 16.27
N ARG A 118 9.22 5.57 15.48
CA ARG A 118 8.24 6.57 15.94
C ARG A 118 6.85 5.99 16.15
N LEU A 119 6.63 4.72 15.85
CA LEU A 119 5.33 4.08 16.03
C LEU A 119 4.97 3.98 17.52
N THR A 120 3.74 4.40 17.85
CA THR A 120 3.15 4.18 19.18
C THR A 120 2.90 2.69 19.42
N SER A 121 2.55 2.31 20.64
CA SER A 121 2.20 0.92 20.97
C SER A 121 1.00 0.43 20.16
N GLU A 122 -0.03 1.26 20.01
CA GLU A 122 -1.23 0.96 19.22
C GLU A 122 -0.87 0.77 17.73
N GLN A 123 -0.02 1.64 17.19
CA GLN A 123 0.44 1.55 15.81
C GLN A 123 1.32 0.31 15.57
N LYS A 124 2.09 -0.12 16.57
CA LYS A 124 2.81 -1.41 16.50
C LYS A 124 1.86 -2.60 16.50
N VAL A 125 0.77 -2.56 17.27
CA VAL A 125 -0.26 -3.61 17.20
C VAL A 125 -0.87 -3.66 15.79
N GLU A 126 -1.17 -2.52 15.18
CA GLU A 126 -1.63 -2.46 13.79
C GLU A 126 -0.60 -3.05 12.82
N LEU A 127 0.70 -2.75 12.98
CA LEU A 127 1.77 -3.34 12.18
C LEU A 127 1.80 -4.87 12.32
N PHE A 128 1.73 -5.40 13.54
CA PHE A 128 1.74 -6.84 13.79
C PHE A 128 0.49 -7.59 13.30
N ARG A 129 -0.55 -6.88 12.83
CA ARG A 129 -1.67 -7.53 12.13
C ARG A 129 -1.31 -7.92 10.69
N ILE A 130 -0.28 -7.31 10.12
CA ILE A 130 0.11 -7.52 8.71
C ILE A 130 1.50 -8.15 8.56
N VAL A 131 2.33 -8.13 9.62
CA VAL A 131 3.67 -8.73 9.59
C VAL A 131 3.97 -9.54 10.83
N THR A 132 4.88 -10.51 10.71
CA THR A 132 5.33 -11.32 11.83
C THR A 132 6.39 -10.61 12.68
N GLY A 133 6.68 -11.14 13.87
CA GLY A 133 7.80 -10.66 14.69
C GLY A 133 9.16 -10.79 13.99
N SER A 134 9.33 -11.81 13.14
CA SER A 134 10.52 -12.00 12.32
C SER A 134 10.66 -10.91 11.26
N ASP A 135 9.57 -10.54 10.61
CA ASP A 135 9.56 -9.45 9.61
C ASP A 135 9.85 -8.11 10.27
N TYR A 136 9.24 -7.83 11.43
CA TYR A 136 9.52 -6.62 12.18
C TYR A 136 11.00 -6.53 12.58
N LYS A 137 11.63 -7.65 12.98
CA LYS A 137 13.07 -7.67 13.27
C LYS A 137 13.89 -7.27 12.03
N LYS A 138 13.60 -7.84 10.85
CA LYS A 138 14.26 -7.49 9.59
C LYS A 138 14.07 -6.01 9.25
N MET A 139 12.85 -5.49 9.40
CA MET A 139 12.56 -4.07 9.18
C MET A 139 13.34 -3.14 10.13
N LYS A 140 13.56 -3.58 11.37
CA LYS A 140 14.38 -2.85 12.35
C LYS A 140 15.86 -2.83 11.98
N GLU A 141 16.38 -3.94 11.44
CA GLU A 141 17.75 -4.06 10.94
C GLU A 141 17.97 -3.23 9.68
N PHE A 142 17.01 -3.27 8.74
CA PHE A 142 17.02 -2.44 7.53
C PHE A 142 16.79 -0.94 7.81
N GLY A 143 15.99 -0.62 8.83
CA GLY A 143 15.70 0.74 9.25
C GLY A 143 14.42 1.35 8.65
N ALA A 144 13.68 0.60 7.83
CA ALA A 144 12.44 1.04 7.20
C ALA A 144 11.42 -0.10 7.03
N TYR A 145 10.19 0.27 6.68
CA TYR A 145 9.16 -0.69 6.31
C TYR A 145 9.46 -1.29 4.93
N ILE A 146 9.64 -2.61 4.89
CA ILE A 146 10.03 -3.40 3.71
C ILE A 146 9.01 -4.52 3.43
N PHE A 147 7.73 -4.23 3.63
CA PHE A 147 6.66 -5.16 3.25
C PHE A 147 5.78 -4.52 2.18
N TYR A 148 4.70 -5.22 1.81
CA TYR A 148 3.84 -4.79 0.72
C TYR A 148 3.19 -3.44 0.98
N ARG A 149 3.18 -2.60 -0.05
CA ARG A 149 2.49 -1.32 -0.06
C ARG A 149 1.67 -1.15 -1.33
N VAL A 150 0.57 -0.42 -1.21
CA VAL A 150 -0.34 -0.09 -2.31
C VAL A 150 -0.42 1.43 -2.47
N GLY A 151 -0.40 1.90 -3.71
CA GLY A 151 -0.53 3.32 -4.05
C GLY A 151 -1.64 3.55 -5.07
N ILE A 152 -2.62 4.39 -4.73
CA ILE A 152 -3.75 4.75 -5.61
C ILE A 152 -3.84 6.28 -5.70
N ALA A 153 -3.92 6.81 -6.92
CA ALA A 153 -4.08 8.25 -7.15
C ALA A 153 -5.52 8.72 -6.92
N PRO A 154 -5.76 10.03 -6.74
CA PRO A 154 -7.11 10.56 -6.49
C PRO A 154 -8.16 10.19 -7.54
N ASP A 155 -7.75 10.07 -8.80
CA ASP A 155 -8.60 9.69 -9.94
C ASP A 155 -8.98 8.20 -9.97
N GLY A 156 -8.32 7.38 -9.15
CA GLY A 156 -8.50 5.94 -9.08
C GLY A 156 -7.45 5.13 -9.82
N THR A 157 -6.44 5.76 -10.43
CA THR A 157 -5.33 5.04 -11.06
C THR A 157 -4.54 4.26 -10.00
N TRP A 158 -4.46 2.93 -10.15
CA TRP A 158 -3.67 2.08 -9.27
C TRP A 158 -2.20 2.08 -9.72
N HIS A 159 -1.31 2.70 -8.95
CA HIS A 159 0.08 2.87 -9.37
C HIS A 159 0.97 1.69 -9.03
N PHE A 160 0.83 1.12 -7.83
CA PHE A 160 1.69 0.01 -7.42
C PHE A 160 1.05 -0.89 -6.37
N PHE A 161 1.50 -2.13 -6.36
CA PHE A 161 1.40 -3.08 -5.25
C PHE A 161 2.70 -3.90 -5.18
N VAL A 162 3.64 -3.43 -4.36
CA VAL A 162 5.01 -3.95 -4.33
C VAL A 162 5.46 -4.19 -2.91
N ALA A 163 6.25 -5.24 -2.69
CA ALA A 163 7.07 -5.38 -1.48
C ALA A 163 8.28 -4.45 -1.59
N GLY A 164 8.60 -3.68 -0.54
CA GLY A 164 9.91 -3.04 -0.41
C GLY A 164 10.95 -4.10 -0.06
N ASP A 165 12.08 -4.15 -0.76
CA ASP A 165 13.20 -5.05 -0.44
C ASP A 165 14.10 -4.41 0.63
#